data_AF-A0A1Q5EMR3-F1
#
_entry.id   AF-A0A1Q5EMR3-F1
#
_cell.length_a   1.000
_cell.length_b   1.000
_cell.length_c   1.000
_cell.angle_alpha   90.00
_cell.angle_beta   90.00
_cell.angle_gamma   90.00
#
_symmetry.space_group_name_H-M   'P 1'
#
loop_
_entity.id
_entity.type
_entity.pdbx_description
1 polymer ?
#
loop_
_entity_poly.entity_id
_entity_poly.type
_entity_poly.pdbx_seq_one_letter_code
_entity_poly.pdbx_strand_id
1 'polypeptide(L)'
;MVKPFVAAVETTRTLPTRYTFVAPRIHPRLKDLVLTPDELKFRFLEYLRGRTQTVAKLPAQLLGDVVKLAEATEFSMFWTINLDEMLEVYSKSPLFAARFNYPPSGAPAKLPVPSEPAAGEARFLAQLVDVYQERYGRQIVTVDDAFTHARSRDHLRRQREAFYAAEELRLYARDSVPGDAYAELQDDVLVNLVEVADDDHESGWHRLRAVVTQAGNLQVSGSAIASYFRQVQRKGMCHQFANDDKLTWCDGGER
;
A
#
# COMPACT_ATOMS: atom_id res chain seq x y z
N MET A 1 33.80 -14.04 -5.40
CA MET A 1 34.75 -13.14 -6.08
C MET A 1 35.27 -13.71 -7.39
N VAL A 2 35.53 -15.01 -7.54
CA VAL A 2 36.05 -15.57 -8.82
C VAL A 2 35.09 -15.38 -10.01
N LYS A 3 33.78 -15.54 -9.79
CA LYS A 3 32.74 -15.45 -10.85
C LYS A 3 32.81 -14.18 -11.72
N PRO A 4 32.86 -12.94 -11.21
CA PRO A 4 32.96 -11.74 -12.04
C PRO A 4 34.22 -11.70 -12.92
N PHE A 5 35.36 -12.19 -12.44
CA PHE A 5 36.59 -12.26 -13.25
C PHE A 5 36.47 -13.31 -14.35
N VAL A 6 35.95 -14.51 -14.03
CA VAL A 6 35.70 -15.56 -15.02
C VAL A 6 34.73 -15.05 -16.09
N ALA A 7 33.62 -14.45 -15.69
CA ALA A 7 32.64 -13.89 -16.63
C ALA A 7 33.26 -12.79 -17.50
N ALA A 8 34.13 -11.93 -16.96
CA ALA A 8 34.79 -10.87 -17.73
C ALA A 8 35.84 -11.42 -18.73
N VAL A 9 36.45 -12.57 -18.45
CA VAL A 9 37.40 -13.22 -19.38
C VAL A 9 36.68 -14.04 -20.44
N GLU A 10 35.62 -14.77 -20.06
CA GLU A 10 34.86 -15.64 -20.97
C GLU A 10 33.87 -14.87 -21.85
N THR A 11 33.45 -13.67 -21.44
CA THR A 11 32.51 -12.84 -22.20
C THR A 11 33.16 -11.53 -22.63
N THR A 12 32.60 -10.84 -23.62
CA THR A 12 33.04 -9.49 -24.03
C THR A 12 32.62 -8.39 -23.03
N ARG A 13 32.34 -8.75 -21.78
CA ARG A 13 31.86 -7.81 -20.75
C ARG A 13 33.00 -7.36 -19.86
N THR A 14 32.99 -6.09 -19.48
CA THR A 14 33.95 -5.53 -18.54
C THR A 14 33.56 -5.84 -17.10
N LEU A 15 34.54 -5.78 -16.18
CA LEU A 15 34.26 -5.80 -14.75
C LEU A 15 33.36 -4.60 -14.36
N PRO A 16 32.47 -4.77 -13.37
CA PRO A 16 31.68 -3.65 -12.87
C PRO A 16 32.58 -2.65 -12.13
N THR A 17 32.19 -1.37 -12.13
CA THR A 17 32.87 -0.34 -11.32
C THR A 17 32.70 -0.59 -9.82
N ARG A 18 31.61 -1.26 -9.42
CA ARG A 18 31.31 -1.64 -8.03
C ARG A 18 30.66 -3.02 -7.97
N TYR A 19 31.17 -3.87 -7.09
CA TYR A 19 30.62 -5.18 -6.78
C TYR A 19 30.23 -5.24 -5.30
N THR A 20 28.94 -5.23 -5.02
CA THR A 20 28.42 -5.20 -3.65
C THR A 20 27.93 -6.57 -3.19
N PHE A 21 28.47 -7.06 -2.08
CA PHE A 21 27.94 -8.21 -1.37
C PHE A 21 26.73 -7.80 -0.54
N VAL A 22 25.60 -8.45 -0.78
CA VAL A 22 24.35 -8.24 -0.05
C VAL A 22 23.96 -9.54 0.61
N ALA A 23 23.86 -9.54 1.94
CA ALA A 23 23.37 -10.69 2.70
C ALA A 23 22.79 -10.24 4.05
N PRO A 24 21.81 -10.97 4.61
CA PRO A 24 21.24 -10.66 5.93
C PRO A 24 22.30 -10.63 7.05
N ARG A 25 23.32 -11.48 6.94
CA ARG A 25 24.49 -11.50 7.82
C ARG A 25 25.75 -11.68 6.99
N ILE A 26 26.67 -10.73 7.12
CA ILE A 26 28.00 -10.78 6.51
C ILE A 26 29.02 -11.04 7.62
N HIS A 27 29.87 -12.04 7.43
CA HIS A 27 30.90 -12.41 8.41
C HIS A 27 31.86 -11.21 8.65
N PRO A 28 32.19 -10.86 9.92
CA PRO A 28 33.03 -9.69 10.24
C PRO A 28 34.34 -9.65 9.44
N ARG A 29 35.06 -10.78 9.36
CA ARG A 29 36.27 -10.89 8.54
C ARG A 29 36.12 -10.43 7.09
N LEU A 30 34.96 -10.64 6.45
CA LEU A 30 34.76 -10.15 5.08
C LEU A 30 34.55 -8.63 5.07
N LYS A 31 33.83 -8.08 6.06
CA LYS A 31 33.66 -6.63 6.22
C LYS A 31 35.01 -5.94 6.39
N ASP A 32 35.85 -6.47 7.28
CA ASP A 32 37.18 -5.92 7.53
C ASP A 32 38.08 -6.03 6.29
N LEU A 33 37.98 -7.16 5.57
CA LEU A 33 38.81 -7.41 4.40
C LEU A 33 38.44 -6.51 3.21
N VAL A 34 37.16 -6.19 2.97
CA VAL A 34 36.79 -5.25 1.90
C VAL A 34 37.23 -3.81 2.20
N LEU A 35 37.44 -3.46 3.47
CA LEU A 35 38.01 -2.17 3.88
C LEU A 35 39.54 -2.10 3.68
N THR A 36 40.18 -3.23 3.34
CA THR A 36 41.63 -3.33 3.10
C THR A 36 41.91 -3.93 1.71
N PRO A 37 41.74 -3.14 0.62
CA PRO A 37 41.78 -3.64 -0.75
C PRO A 37 43.06 -4.41 -1.12
N ASP A 38 44.22 -3.97 -0.63
CA ASP A 38 45.51 -4.62 -0.92
C ASP A 38 45.59 -6.02 -0.30
N GLU A 39 45.16 -6.15 0.97
CA GLU A 39 45.10 -7.43 1.67
C GLU A 39 44.06 -8.36 1.04
N LEU A 40 42.91 -7.81 0.61
CA LEU A 40 41.90 -8.55 -0.13
C LEU A 40 42.47 -9.11 -1.45
N LYS A 41 43.18 -8.28 -2.22
CA LYS A 41 43.82 -8.66 -3.48
C LYS A 41 44.86 -9.75 -3.26
N PHE A 42 45.74 -9.57 -2.27
CA PHE A 42 46.74 -10.56 -1.90
C PHE A 42 46.09 -11.92 -1.57
N ARG A 43 45.10 -11.94 -0.69
CA ARG A 43 44.39 -13.18 -0.33
C ARG A 43 43.63 -13.81 -1.49
N PHE A 44 43.09 -12.99 -2.40
CA PHE A 44 42.41 -13.48 -3.58
C PHE A 44 43.39 -14.16 -4.54
N LEU A 45 44.56 -13.57 -4.79
CA LEU A 45 45.60 -14.18 -5.62
C LEU A 45 46.14 -15.47 -4.99
N GLU A 46 46.37 -15.50 -3.68
CA GLU A 46 46.75 -16.71 -2.95
C GLU A 46 45.67 -17.79 -3.04
N TYR A 47 44.39 -17.42 -2.94
CA TYR A 47 43.27 -18.34 -3.13
C TYR A 47 43.27 -18.97 -4.53
N LEU A 48 43.60 -18.20 -5.58
CA LEU A 48 43.70 -18.69 -6.96
C LEU A 48 44.90 -19.60 -7.19
N ARG A 49 45.97 -19.50 -6.39
CA ARG A 49 47.12 -20.43 -6.42
C ARG A 49 46.81 -21.75 -5.72
N GLY A 50 45.83 -21.77 -4.83
CA GLY A 50 45.41 -22.96 -4.09
C GLY A 50 44.63 -23.97 -4.93
N ARG A 51 44.45 -25.19 -4.39
CA ARG A 51 43.66 -26.28 -5.02
C ARG A 51 42.25 -26.40 -4.44
N THR A 52 41.57 -25.29 -4.26
CA THR A 52 40.17 -25.33 -3.79
C THR A 52 39.26 -25.87 -4.91
N GLN A 53 38.12 -26.48 -4.55
CA GLN A 53 37.20 -27.08 -5.55
C GLN A 53 36.76 -26.09 -6.64
N THR A 54 36.64 -24.79 -6.32
CA THR A 54 36.26 -23.75 -7.29
C THR A 54 37.35 -23.50 -8.32
N VAL A 55 38.61 -23.46 -7.87
CA VAL A 55 39.78 -23.18 -8.72
C VAL A 55 40.14 -24.42 -9.54
N ALA A 56 40.05 -25.62 -8.96
CA ALA A 56 40.37 -26.87 -9.64
C ALA A 56 39.45 -27.19 -10.84
N LYS A 57 38.27 -26.55 -10.91
CA LYS A 57 37.32 -26.70 -12.03
C LYS A 57 37.61 -25.77 -13.21
N LEU A 58 38.51 -24.79 -13.05
CA LEU A 58 38.83 -23.83 -14.11
C LEU A 58 39.93 -24.38 -15.02
N PRO A 59 39.80 -24.28 -16.36
CA PRO A 59 40.90 -24.57 -17.28
C PRO A 59 42.14 -23.73 -16.94
N ALA A 60 43.34 -24.31 -17.10
CA ALA A 60 44.60 -23.65 -16.73
C ALA A 60 44.81 -22.30 -17.44
N GLN A 61 44.42 -22.21 -18.72
CA GLN A 61 44.49 -20.98 -19.49
C GLN A 61 43.58 -19.89 -18.91
N LEU A 62 42.31 -20.23 -18.65
CA LEU A 62 41.33 -19.32 -18.05
C LEU A 62 41.78 -18.84 -16.66
N LEU A 63 42.37 -19.73 -15.85
CA LEU A 63 42.92 -19.37 -14.55
C LEU A 63 44.06 -18.34 -14.68
N GLY A 64 44.97 -18.53 -15.64
CA GLY A 64 46.04 -17.58 -15.91
C GLY A 64 45.53 -16.21 -16.33
N ASP A 65 44.50 -16.16 -17.17
CA ASP A 65 43.90 -14.90 -17.64
C ASP A 65 43.11 -14.19 -16.52
N VAL A 66 42.43 -14.95 -15.66
CA VAL A 66 41.78 -14.42 -14.43
C VAL A 66 42.81 -13.83 -13.46
N VAL A 67 43.97 -14.47 -13.29
CA VAL A 67 45.05 -13.94 -12.43
C VAL A 67 45.58 -12.62 -12.98
N LYS A 68 45.89 -12.54 -14.28
CA LYS A 68 46.34 -11.29 -14.92
C LYS A 68 45.32 -10.16 -14.76
N LEU A 69 44.03 -10.47 -15.00
CA LEU A 69 42.97 -9.49 -14.83
C LEU A 69 42.87 -9.02 -13.38
N ALA A 70 42.97 -9.93 -12.41
CA ALA A 70 42.96 -9.58 -10.99
C ALA A 70 44.17 -8.73 -10.58
N GLU A 71 45.36 -9.00 -11.11
CA GLU A 71 46.56 -8.20 -10.88
C GLU A 71 46.42 -6.77 -11.42
N ALA A 72 45.72 -6.57 -12.54
CA ALA A 72 45.45 -5.26 -13.12
C ALA A 72 44.22 -4.54 -12.51
N THR A 73 43.45 -5.21 -11.65
CA THR A 73 42.20 -4.67 -11.09
C THR A 73 42.44 -4.00 -9.74
N GLU A 74 41.74 -2.88 -9.52
CA GLU A 74 41.62 -2.19 -8.25
C GLU A 74 40.55 -2.86 -7.36
N PHE A 75 40.98 -3.43 -6.23
CA PHE A 75 40.09 -4.22 -5.36
C PHE A 75 39.17 -3.37 -4.47
N SER A 76 39.31 -2.05 -4.51
CA SER A 76 38.37 -1.09 -3.91
C SER A 76 36.97 -1.13 -4.55
N MET A 77 36.81 -1.87 -5.66
CA MET A 77 35.50 -2.15 -6.26
C MET A 77 34.60 -3.05 -5.40
N PHE A 78 35.15 -3.80 -4.43
CA PHE A 78 34.36 -4.73 -3.60
C PHE A 78 33.82 -4.05 -2.35
N TRP A 79 32.51 -4.15 -2.13
CA TRP A 79 31.82 -3.52 -1.00
C TRP A 79 30.89 -4.51 -0.31
N THR A 80 30.57 -4.24 0.94
CA THR A 80 29.48 -4.90 1.65
C THR A 80 28.45 -3.85 2.02
N ILE A 81 27.17 -4.14 1.82
CA ILE A 81 26.09 -3.39 2.45
C ILE A 81 25.35 -4.33 3.40
N ASN A 82 24.90 -3.78 4.52
CA ASN A 82 24.03 -4.53 5.42
C ASN A 82 22.57 -4.48 4.95
N LEU A 83 21.70 -5.25 5.60
CA LEU A 83 20.28 -5.29 5.23
C LEU A 83 19.58 -3.94 5.49
N ASP A 84 19.94 -3.24 6.56
CA ASP A 84 19.31 -1.96 6.92
C ASP A 84 19.60 -0.88 5.88
N GLU A 85 20.85 -0.77 5.42
CA GLU A 85 21.28 0.11 4.33
C GLU A 85 20.58 -0.24 3.01
N MET A 86 20.44 -1.54 2.71
CA MET A 86 19.72 -1.98 1.53
C MET A 86 18.23 -1.62 1.62
N LEU A 87 17.61 -1.81 2.79
CA LEU A 87 16.23 -1.43 3.05
C LEU A 87 16.03 0.09 2.99
N GLU A 88 17.01 0.90 3.41
CA GLU A 88 16.95 2.35 3.30
C GLU A 88 17.02 2.82 1.84
N VAL A 89 17.86 2.19 1.01
CA VAL A 89 17.88 2.47 -0.42
C VAL A 89 16.59 1.97 -1.09
N TYR A 90 16.14 0.78 -0.73
CA TYR A 90 14.94 0.17 -1.29
C TYR A 90 13.67 0.94 -0.88
N SER A 91 13.59 1.50 0.33
CA SER A 91 12.43 2.27 0.81
C SER A 91 12.13 3.54 0.03
N LYS A 92 13.14 4.07 -0.66
CA LYS A 92 13.01 5.22 -1.57
C LYS A 92 12.44 4.82 -2.93
N SER A 93 12.33 3.52 -3.22
CA SER A 93 11.73 3.00 -4.45
C SER A 93 10.21 2.87 -4.32
N PRO A 94 9.43 3.18 -5.39
CA PRO A 94 7.99 2.91 -5.43
C PRO A 94 7.62 1.44 -5.16
N LEU A 95 8.55 0.51 -5.42
CA LEU A 95 8.35 -0.93 -5.21
C LEU A 95 8.34 -1.33 -3.73
N PHE A 96 8.86 -0.50 -2.83
CA PHE A 96 8.86 -0.80 -1.40
C PHE A 96 7.46 -0.78 -0.80
N ALA A 97 6.69 0.28 -1.10
CA ALA A 97 5.33 0.44 -0.61
C ALA A 97 4.45 -0.73 -1.04
N ALA A 98 4.50 -1.10 -2.34
CA ALA A 98 3.76 -2.23 -2.87
C ALA A 98 4.22 -3.58 -2.29
N ARG A 99 5.52 -3.79 -2.05
CA ARG A 99 6.02 -5.08 -1.55
C ARG A 99 5.69 -5.32 -0.08
N PHE A 100 5.63 -4.26 0.73
CA PHE A 100 5.45 -4.35 2.18
C PHE A 100 4.10 -3.82 2.66
N ASN A 101 3.18 -3.52 1.73
CA ASN A 101 1.90 -2.85 2.00
C ASN A 101 2.07 -1.61 2.90
N TYR A 102 3.18 -0.89 2.73
CA TYR A 102 3.34 0.37 3.43
C TYR A 102 2.42 1.40 2.80
N PRO A 103 1.72 2.22 3.61
CA PRO A 103 1.03 3.37 3.07
C PRO A 103 2.04 4.21 2.28
N PRO A 104 1.73 4.56 1.04
CA PRO A 104 2.58 5.41 0.23
C PRO A 104 2.83 6.75 0.95
N SER A 105 3.95 7.41 0.62
CA SER A 105 4.37 8.61 1.36
C SER A 105 3.28 9.68 1.39
N GLY A 106 3.00 10.22 2.58
CA GLY A 106 1.99 11.27 2.78
C GLY A 106 0.70 10.75 3.41
N ALA A 107 -0.14 11.67 3.88
CA ALA A 107 -1.47 11.35 4.40
C ALA A 107 -2.54 11.78 3.38
N PRO A 108 -3.75 11.19 3.40
CA PRO A 108 -4.86 11.68 2.59
C PRO A 108 -5.04 13.19 2.74
N ALA A 109 -5.08 13.89 1.61
CA ALA A 109 -5.35 15.32 1.62
C ALA A 109 -6.79 15.56 2.06
N LYS A 110 -6.99 16.52 2.96
CA LYS A 110 -8.33 16.86 3.43
C LYS A 110 -9.16 17.44 2.28
N LEU A 111 -10.32 16.86 2.03
CA LEU A 111 -11.28 17.30 1.04
C LEU A 111 -12.33 18.16 1.74
N PRO A 112 -12.44 19.46 1.41
CA PRO A 112 -13.46 20.30 2.04
C PRO A 112 -14.86 19.79 1.67
N VAL A 113 -15.72 19.64 2.67
CA VAL A 113 -17.14 19.37 2.45
C VAL A 113 -17.76 20.63 1.82
N PRO A 114 -18.30 20.56 0.60
CA PRO A 114 -18.96 21.70 -0.04
C PRO A 114 -20.15 22.17 0.79
N SER A 115 -20.36 23.48 0.87
CA SER A 115 -21.50 24.06 1.60
C SER A 115 -22.83 23.55 1.07
N GLU A 116 -22.93 23.41 -0.26
CA GLU A 116 -24.09 22.90 -0.96
C GLU A 116 -23.85 21.45 -1.42
N PRO A 117 -24.90 20.60 -1.48
CA PRO A 117 -24.80 19.26 -2.05
C PRO A 117 -24.22 19.24 -3.46
N ALA A 118 -23.19 18.42 -3.67
CA ALA A 118 -22.63 18.18 -5.00
C ALA A 118 -23.33 17.02 -5.71
N ALA A 119 -23.22 16.96 -7.05
CA ALA A 119 -23.80 15.89 -7.85
C ALA A 119 -23.28 14.49 -7.44
N GLY A 120 -22.03 14.40 -7.00
CA GLY A 120 -21.39 13.14 -6.61
C GLY A 120 -21.94 12.48 -5.34
N GLU A 121 -22.68 13.22 -4.50
CA GLU A 121 -23.30 12.70 -3.27
C GLU A 121 -24.84 12.64 -3.35
N ALA A 122 -25.41 12.98 -4.51
CA ALA A 122 -26.85 13.20 -4.66
C ALA A 122 -27.69 11.95 -4.36
N ARG A 123 -27.22 10.76 -4.78
CA ARG A 123 -27.96 9.51 -4.57
C ARG A 123 -27.96 9.10 -3.11
N PHE A 124 -26.80 9.17 -2.45
CA PHE A 124 -26.69 8.97 -1.01
C PHE A 124 -27.61 9.92 -0.23
N LEU A 125 -27.62 11.21 -0.59
CA LEU A 125 -28.46 12.21 0.07
C LEU A 125 -29.95 11.94 -0.12
N ALA A 126 -30.37 11.50 -1.31
CA ALA A 126 -31.74 11.11 -1.57
C ALA A 126 -32.18 9.96 -0.66
N GLN A 127 -31.39 8.87 -0.59
CA GLN A 127 -31.71 7.77 0.31
C GLN A 127 -31.76 8.19 1.78
N LEU A 128 -30.86 9.10 2.20
CA LEU A 128 -30.84 9.59 3.58
C LEU A 128 -32.06 10.49 3.88
N VAL A 129 -32.58 11.22 2.89
CA VAL A 129 -33.86 11.94 3.00
C VAL A 129 -35.01 10.96 3.17
N ASP A 130 -35.06 9.86 2.42
CA ASP A 130 -36.09 8.83 2.59
C ASP A 130 -36.09 8.25 4.02
N VAL A 131 -34.89 7.96 4.56
CA VAL A 131 -34.71 7.53 5.96
C VAL A 131 -35.26 8.55 6.96
N TYR A 132 -35.01 9.84 6.72
CA TYR A 132 -35.56 10.89 7.58
C TYR A 132 -37.06 11.06 7.43
N GLN A 133 -37.59 10.92 6.22
CA GLN A 133 -39.01 11.00 5.94
C GLN A 133 -39.78 9.86 6.65
N GLU A 134 -39.26 8.64 6.58
CA GLU A 134 -39.83 7.48 7.29
C GLU A 134 -39.84 7.73 8.81
N ARG A 135 -38.74 8.27 9.35
CA ARG A 135 -38.57 8.47 10.80
C ARG A 135 -39.34 9.65 11.38
N TYR A 136 -39.39 10.76 10.65
CA TYR A 136 -39.91 12.04 11.16
C TYR A 136 -41.19 12.50 10.44
N GLY A 137 -41.65 11.75 9.44
CA GLY A 137 -42.82 12.05 8.63
C GLY A 137 -42.52 13.05 7.50
N ARG A 138 -43.59 13.56 6.87
CA ARG A 138 -43.55 14.44 5.68
C ARG A 138 -42.96 15.84 5.91
N GLN A 139 -42.33 16.09 7.06
CA GLN A 139 -41.63 17.35 7.34
C GLN A 139 -40.28 17.44 6.61
N ILE A 140 -39.76 16.31 6.14
CA ILE A 140 -38.50 16.22 5.40
C ILE A 140 -38.81 15.50 4.10
N VAL A 141 -38.81 16.24 3.00
CA VAL A 141 -39.04 15.70 1.64
C VAL A 141 -37.85 16.01 0.73
N THR A 142 -37.10 17.06 1.06
CA THR A 142 -35.91 17.49 0.34
C THR A 142 -34.68 17.51 1.24
N VAL A 143 -33.51 17.60 0.61
CA VAL A 143 -32.24 17.76 1.33
C VAL A 143 -32.22 19.08 2.13
N ASP A 144 -32.83 20.14 1.59
CA ASP A 144 -32.92 21.44 2.28
C ASP A 144 -33.82 21.37 3.53
N ASP A 145 -34.92 20.61 3.47
CA ASP A 145 -35.73 20.33 4.66
C ASP A 145 -34.90 19.60 5.71
N ALA A 146 -34.10 18.61 5.28
CA ALA A 146 -33.23 17.86 6.18
C ALA A 146 -32.15 18.76 6.82
N PHE A 147 -31.65 19.78 6.10
CA PHE A 147 -30.73 20.78 6.63
C PHE A 147 -31.39 21.81 7.55
N THR A 148 -32.68 22.07 7.44
CA THR A 148 -33.38 23.05 8.28
C THR A 148 -34.04 22.43 9.50
N HIS A 149 -34.43 21.16 9.42
CA HIS A 149 -35.12 20.45 10.49
C HIS A 149 -34.18 20.09 11.66
N ALA A 150 -34.59 20.46 12.88
CA ALA A 150 -33.75 20.40 14.08
C ALA A 150 -33.25 18.99 14.46
N ARG A 151 -34.00 17.93 14.13
CA ARG A 151 -33.63 16.55 14.50
C ARG A 151 -32.74 15.86 13.47
N SER A 152 -32.67 16.36 12.23
CA SER A 152 -31.91 15.76 11.13
C SER A 152 -30.64 16.54 10.78
N ARG A 153 -30.64 17.88 10.92
CA ARG A 153 -29.54 18.78 10.50
C ARG A 153 -28.16 18.28 10.94
N ASP A 154 -27.98 18.03 12.23
CA ASP A 154 -26.67 17.67 12.76
C ASP A 154 -26.26 16.25 12.37
N HIS A 155 -27.24 15.35 12.23
CA HIS A 155 -26.97 14.01 11.71
C HIS A 155 -26.52 14.07 10.26
N LEU A 156 -27.25 14.81 9.41
CA LEU A 156 -26.93 14.98 7.99
C LEU A 156 -25.52 15.56 7.79
N ARG A 157 -25.16 16.61 8.54
CA ARG A 157 -23.81 17.20 8.48
C ARG A 157 -22.73 16.16 8.77
N ARG A 158 -22.89 15.38 9.84
CA ARG A 158 -21.95 14.29 10.18
C ARG A 158 -21.89 13.19 9.11
N GLN A 159 -23.01 12.87 8.46
CA GLN A 159 -23.02 11.88 7.38
C GLN A 159 -22.30 12.39 6.13
N ARG A 160 -22.48 13.67 5.76
CA ARG A 160 -21.71 14.30 4.68
C ARG A 160 -20.22 14.35 4.98
N GLU A 161 -19.84 14.76 6.20
CA GLU A 161 -18.44 14.71 6.64
C GLU A 161 -17.84 13.31 6.50
N ALA A 162 -18.60 12.27 6.86
CA ALA A 162 -18.16 10.89 6.68
C ALA A 162 -17.98 10.52 5.19
N PHE A 163 -18.95 10.86 4.33
CA PHE A 163 -18.87 10.62 2.88
C PHE A 163 -17.61 11.23 2.26
N TYR A 164 -17.35 12.52 2.53
CA TYR A 164 -16.15 13.18 2.01
C TYR A 164 -14.86 12.62 2.61
N ALA A 165 -14.86 12.20 3.88
CA ALA A 165 -13.70 11.52 4.45
C ALA A 165 -13.39 10.19 3.74
N ALA A 166 -14.40 9.47 3.24
CA ALA A 166 -14.19 8.28 2.41
C ALA A 166 -13.68 8.65 1.00
N GLU A 167 -14.17 9.74 0.40
CA GLU A 167 -13.64 10.28 -0.86
C GLU A 167 -12.17 10.73 -0.76
N GLU A 168 -11.76 11.32 0.36
CA GLU A 168 -10.35 11.64 0.66
C GLU A 168 -9.48 10.38 0.56
N LEU A 169 -9.94 9.29 1.18
CA LEU A 169 -9.23 8.02 1.17
C LEU A 169 -9.21 7.40 -0.24
N ARG A 170 -10.30 7.53 -1.00
CA ARG A 170 -10.40 7.05 -2.38
C ARG A 170 -9.40 7.74 -3.30
N LEU A 171 -9.34 9.07 -3.23
CA LEU A 171 -8.39 9.87 -4.02
C LEU A 171 -6.94 9.56 -3.62
N TYR A 172 -6.66 9.46 -2.32
CA TYR A 172 -5.33 9.07 -1.84
C TYR A 172 -4.92 7.70 -2.36
N ALA A 173 -5.79 6.70 -2.27
CA ALA A 173 -5.52 5.35 -2.76
C ALA A 173 -5.20 5.35 -4.26
N ARG A 174 -6.01 6.05 -5.07
CA ARG A 174 -5.81 6.20 -6.52
C ARG A 174 -4.44 6.82 -6.85
N ASP A 175 -4.07 7.88 -6.15
CA ASP A 175 -2.87 8.65 -6.49
C ASP A 175 -1.58 8.01 -5.95
N SER A 176 -1.71 7.17 -4.93
CA SER A 176 -0.57 6.78 -4.10
C SER A 176 -0.30 5.27 -4.11
N VAL A 177 -1.29 4.42 -4.36
CA VAL A 177 -1.15 2.96 -4.36
C VAL A 177 -1.32 2.43 -5.79
N PRO A 178 -0.38 1.61 -6.31
CA PRO A 178 -0.56 0.94 -7.60
C PRO A 178 -1.76 -0.02 -7.58
N GLY A 179 -2.57 -0.02 -8.64
CA GLY A 179 -3.77 -0.86 -8.75
C GLY A 179 -5.02 -0.24 -8.11
N ASP A 180 -6.04 -1.05 -7.88
CA ASP A 180 -7.36 -0.60 -7.38
C ASP A 180 -7.56 -0.97 -5.90
N ALA A 181 -6.57 -0.67 -5.05
CA ALA A 181 -6.58 -1.02 -3.62
C ALA A 181 -7.81 -0.50 -2.85
N TYR A 182 -8.42 0.59 -3.31
CA TYR A 182 -9.67 1.10 -2.73
C TYR A 182 -10.88 0.24 -3.11
N ALA A 183 -10.97 -0.19 -4.37
CA ALA A 183 -12.06 -1.03 -4.84
C ALA A 183 -11.99 -2.43 -4.17
N GLU A 184 -10.78 -2.99 -4.06
CA GLU A 184 -10.55 -4.23 -3.32
C GLU A 184 -11.02 -4.11 -1.86
N LEU A 185 -10.67 -3.00 -1.19
CA LEU A 185 -11.16 -2.73 0.17
C LEU A 185 -12.69 -2.58 0.22
N GLN A 186 -13.29 -1.91 -0.78
CA GLN A 186 -14.73 -1.78 -0.88
C GLN A 186 -15.42 -3.13 -1.01
N ASP A 187 -14.90 -4.03 -1.83
CA ASP A 187 -15.46 -5.37 -2.02
C ASP A 187 -15.40 -6.19 -0.72
N ASP A 188 -14.25 -6.19 -0.03
CA ASP A 188 -14.08 -6.85 1.26
C ASP A 188 -15.08 -6.32 2.32
N VAL A 189 -15.26 -5.00 2.37
CA VAL A 189 -16.21 -4.38 3.30
C VAL A 189 -17.65 -4.70 2.92
N LEU A 190 -18.00 -4.60 1.64
CA LEU A 190 -19.36 -4.79 1.16
C LEU A 190 -19.86 -6.21 1.44
N VAL A 191 -19.05 -7.24 1.17
CA VAL A 191 -19.41 -8.64 1.45
C VAL A 191 -19.81 -8.84 2.92
N ASN A 192 -19.20 -8.10 3.85
CA ASN A 192 -19.55 -8.18 5.27
C ASN A 192 -20.79 -7.36 5.65
N LEU A 193 -21.15 -6.36 4.87
CA LEU A 193 -22.24 -5.43 5.19
C LEU A 193 -23.56 -5.77 4.51
N VAL A 194 -23.52 -6.45 3.35
CA VAL A 194 -24.74 -6.81 2.60
C VAL A 194 -25.67 -7.68 3.44
N GLU A 195 -25.17 -8.72 4.10
CA GLU A 195 -25.99 -9.58 4.97
C GLU A 195 -26.67 -8.77 6.09
N VAL A 196 -25.95 -7.83 6.71
CA VAL A 196 -26.52 -6.96 7.76
C VAL A 196 -27.53 -5.97 7.19
N ALA A 197 -27.38 -5.57 5.93
CA ALA A 197 -28.33 -4.68 5.26
C ALA A 197 -29.63 -5.41 4.86
N ASP A 198 -29.49 -6.68 4.45
CA ASP A 198 -30.57 -7.55 3.97
C ASP A 198 -31.36 -8.21 5.13
N ASP A 199 -30.83 -8.18 6.36
CA ASP A 199 -31.57 -8.57 7.56
C ASP A 199 -32.90 -7.80 7.72
N ASP A 200 -33.83 -8.37 8.48
CA ASP A 200 -35.09 -7.71 8.81
C ASP A 200 -34.85 -6.52 9.76
N HIS A 201 -35.18 -5.31 9.30
CA HIS A 201 -35.09 -4.07 10.09
C HIS A 201 -36.45 -3.40 10.23
N GLU A 202 -36.72 -2.84 11.41
CA GLU A 202 -37.98 -2.14 11.68
C GLU A 202 -38.20 -0.88 10.81
N SER A 203 -37.11 -0.27 10.33
CA SER A 203 -37.15 0.88 9.43
C SER A 203 -35.79 1.11 8.77
N GLY A 204 -35.73 1.95 7.74
CA GLY A 204 -34.47 2.30 7.09
C GLY A 204 -33.50 3.04 8.01
N TRP A 205 -34.00 3.70 9.06
CA TRP A 205 -33.16 4.24 10.13
C TRP A 205 -32.45 3.14 10.93
N HIS A 206 -33.13 2.04 11.23
CA HIS A 206 -32.53 0.90 11.93
C HIS A 206 -31.53 0.17 11.05
N ARG A 207 -31.87 -0.07 9.78
CA ARG A 207 -30.96 -0.65 8.77
C ARG A 207 -29.67 0.17 8.64
N LEU A 208 -29.80 1.48 8.40
CA LEU A 208 -28.65 2.40 8.32
C LEU A 208 -27.78 2.32 9.57
N ARG A 209 -28.39 2.36 10.77
CA ARG A 209 -27.64 2.30 12.03
C ARG A 209 -26.94 0.96 12.24
N ALA A 210 -27.60 -0.15 11.92
CA ALA A 210 -27.03 -1.49 12.04
C ALA A 210 -25.80 -1.64 11.15
N VAL A 211 -25.93 -1.31 9.86
CA VAL A 211 -24.85 -1.38 8.88
C VAL A 211 -23.68 -0.47 9.25
N VAL A 212 -23.94 0.80 9.57
CA VAL A 212 -22.89 1.76 9.96
C VAL A 212 -22.19 1.34 11.26
N THR A 213 -22.91 0.71 12.19
CA THR A 213 -22.33 0.16 13.43
C THR A 213 -21.43 -1.04 13.11
N GLN A 214 -21.89 -1.96 12.27
CA GLN A 214 -21.11 -3.10 11.82
C GLN A 214 -19.83 -2.67 11.11
N ALA A 215 -19.92 -1.70 10.20
CA ALA A 215 -18.76 -1.15 9.48
C ALA A 215 -17.69 -0.56 10.43
N GLY A 216 -18.14 0.03 11.53
CA GLY A 216 -17.27 0.55 12.60
C GLY A 216 -16.47 -0.54 13.33
N ASN A 217 -16.98 -1.77 13.36
CA ASN A 217 -16.40 -2.90 14.08
C ASN A 217 -15.58 -3.86 13.19
N LEU A 218 -15.61 -3.69 11.87
CA LEU A 218 -14.89 -4.55 10.93
C LEU A 218 -13.38 -4.54 11.19
N GLN A 219 -12.76 -5.71 11.25
CA GLN A 219 -11.31 -5.82 11.24
C GLN A 219 -10.84 -5.89 9.80
N VAL A 220 -10.19 -4.82 9.33
CA VAL A 220 -9.62 -4.76 7.99
C VAL A 220 -8.12 -4.96 8.11
N SER A 221 -7.60 -5.98 7.43
CA SER A 221 -6.17 -6.27 7.34
C SER A 221 -5.79 -6.56 5.88
N GLY A 222 -4.52 -6.47 5.54
CA GLY A 222 -4.04 -6.78 4.19
C GLY A 222 -4.08 -5.62 3.18
N SER A 223 -4.85 -4.55 3.44
CA SER A 223 -4.88 -3.37 2.55
C SER A 223 -3.78 -2.34 2.87
N ALA A 224 -3.12 -1.82 1.83
CA ALA A 224 -2.08 -0.78 1.95
C ALA A 224 -2.61 0.55 2.53
N ILE A 225 -3.92 0.78 2.48
CA ILE A 225 -4.59 1.98 2.99
C ILE A 225 -5.30 1.75 4.34
N ALA A 226 -5.17 0.57 4.95
CA ALA A 226 -5.89 0.18 6.16
C ALA A 226 -5.62 1.14 7.35
N SER A 227 -4.42 1.72 7.44
CA SER A 227 -4.04 2.67 8.50
C SER A 227 -4.82 4.00 8.45
N TYR A 228 -5.33 4.37 7.26
CA TYR A 228 -6.17 5.55 7.05
C TYR A 228 -7.66 5.22 7.01
N PHE A 229 -8.03 3.95 6.96
CA PHE A 229 -9.42 3.49 7.02
C PHE A 229 -9.97 3.50 8.47
N ARG A 230 -10.05 4.72 9.03
CA ARG A 230 -10.53 4.96 10.40
C ARG A 230 -12.06 4.93 10.46
N GLN A 231 -12.61 5.11 11.66
CA GLN A 231 -14.06 5.05 11.90
C GLN A 231 -14.86 5.97 10.97
N VAL A 232 -14.41 7.19 10.69
CA VAL A 232 -15.15 8.13 9.84
C VAL A 232 -15.16 7.68 8.37
N GLN A 233 -14.05 7.15 7.84
CA GLN A 233 -13.97 6.58 6.50
C GLN A 233 -14.87 5.36 6.36
N ARG A 234 -14.93 4.49 7.37
CA ARG A 234 -15.81 3.31 7.38
C ARG A 234 -17.27 3.69 7.24
N LYS A 235 -17.72 4.70 8.00
CA LYS A 235 -19.07 5.25 7.90
C LYS A 235 -19.31 5.86 6.52
N GLY A 236 -18.34 6.61 6.01
CA GLY A 236 -18.40 7.22 4.68
C GLY A 236 -18.50 6.21 3.54
N MET A 237 -17.82 5.08 3.68
CA MET A 237 -17.85 4.01 2.69
C MET A 237 -19.24 3.36 2.59
N CYS A 238 -19.97 3.22 3.70
CA CYS A 238 -21.38 2.83 3.66
C CYS A 238 -22.22 3.82 2.83
N HIS A 239 -21.92 5.12 2.94
CA HIS A 239 -22.62 6.15 2.16
C HIS A 239 -22.22 6.13 0.69
N GLN A 240 -20.97 5.83 0.34
CA GLN A 240 -20.58 5.59 -1.06
C GLN A 240 -21.32 4.38 -1.63
N PHE A 241 -21.45 3.28 -0.88
CA PHE A 241 -22.25 2.14 -1.33
C PHE A 241 -23.71 2.50 -1.58
N ALA A 242 -24.31 3.32 -0.71
CA ALA A 242 -25.66 3.84 -0.95
C ALA A 242 -25.71 4.79 -2.16
N ASN A 243 -24.67 5.58 -2.37
CA ASN A 243 -24.57 6.46 -3.53
C ASN A 243 -24.45 5.69 -4.85
N ASP A 244 -23.83 4.52 -4.81
CA ASP A 244 -23.66 3.60 -5.95
C ASP A 244 -24.78 2.54 -6.03
N ASP A 245 -25.85 2.68 -5.24
CA ASP A 245 -26.98 1.74 -5.15
C ASP A 245 -26.59 0.28 -4.81
N LYS A 246 -25.43 0.09 -4.19
CA LYS A 246 -24.98 -1.20 -3.64
C LYS A 246 -25.60 -1.50 -2.28
N LEU A 247 -26.05 -0.46 -1.56
CA LEU A 247 -26.84 -0.57 -0.34
C LEU A 247 -28.07 0.33 -0.46
N THR A 248 -29.21 -0.14 0.05
CA THR A 248 -30.47 0.62 0.03
C THR A 248 -31.06 0.72 1.44
N TRP A 249 -31.29 1.94 1.93
CA TRP A 249 -31.74 2.13 3.33
C TRP A 249 -33.22 1.91 3.54
N CYS A 250 -34.08 2.42 2.67
CA CYS A 250 -35.53 2.23 2.75
C CYS A 250 -35.95 1.39 1.57
N ASP A 251 -36.81 0.39 1.81
CA ASP A 251 -37.43 -0.34 0.73
C ASP A 251 -38.28 0.65 -0.06
N GLY A 252 -38.02 0.77 -1.36
CA GLY A 252 -38.72 1.71 -2.21
C GLY A 252 -40.21 1.43 -2.11
N GLY A 253 -40.91 2.24 -1.30
CA GLY A 253 -42.33 2.07 -1.10
C GLY A 253 -42.98 2.14 -2.47
N GLU A 254 -43.71 1.08 -2.84
CA GLU A 254 -44.73 1.18 -3.87
C GLU A 254 -45.56 2.43 -3.54
N ARG A 255 -45.37 3.48 -4.34
CA ARG A 255 -46.25 4.63 -4.38
C ARG A 255 -47.43 4.31 -5.28
#